data_AF-A0A8T6IQM1-F1
#
_entry.id   AF-A0A8T6IQM1-F1
#
_cell.length_a   1.000
_cell.length_b   1.000
_cell.length_c   1.000
_cell.angle_alpha   90.00
_cell.angle_beta   90.00
_cell.angle_gamma   90.00
#
_symmetry.space_group_name_H-M   'P 1'
#
loop_
_entity.id
_entity.type
_entity.pdbx_description
1 polymer ?
#
loop_
_entity_poly.entity_id
_entity_poly.type
_entity_poly.pdbx_seq_one_letter_code
_entity_poly.pdbx_strand_id
1 'polypeptide(L)' 'MGDKIIHTHAKDWNPETMQATCGEGLVPWDGYIQALRDIGYRGVLAIEDETGNEDMIASINRSYAFLRGYIDD' A
#
# COMPACT_ATOMS: atom_id res chain seq x y z
N MET A 1 17.09 -6.88 -2.64
CA MET A 1 16.89 -5.43 -2.83
C MET A 1 17.15 -4.66 -1.54
N GLY A 2 16.67 -5.11 -0.37
CA GLY A 2 17.29 -4.76 0.92
C GLY A 2 17.50 -3.26 1.16
N ASP A 3 18.74 -2.89 1.47
CA ASP A 3 19.23 -1.52 1.69
C ASP A 3 19.10 -0.59 0.48
N LYS A 4 18.80 -1.12 -0.72
CA LYS A 4 18.61 -0.35 -1.96
C LYS A 4 17.17 0.12 -2.15
N ILE A 5 16.25 -0.25 -1.26
CA ILE A 5 14.86 0.24 -1.30
C ILE A 5 14.80 1.55 -0.52
N ILE A 6 14.61 2.66 -1.24
CA ILE A 6 14.53 4.00 -0.65
C ILE A 6 13.08 4.36 -0.31
N HIS A 7 12.17 4.09 -1.25
CA HIS A 7 10.73 4.28 -1.10
C HIS A 7 9.99 3.18 -1.86
N THR A 8 8.73 2.95 -1.51
CA THR A 8 7.85 2.00 -2.21
C THR A 8 6.53 2.66 -2.52
N HIS A 9 5.95 2.33 -3.67
CA HIS A 9 4.59 2.77 -4.01
C HIS A 9 3.60 1.69 -3.58
N ALA A 10 2.66 2.06 -2.73
CA ALA A 10 1.62 1.21 -2.17
C ALA A 10 0.35 1.36 -3.02
N LYS A 11 -0.03 0.26 -3.69
CA LYS A 11 -1.25 0.13 -4.49
C LYS A 11 -1.72 -1.32 -4.42
N ASP A 12 -3.02 -1.54 -4.53
CA ASP A 12 -3.59 -2.88 -4.39
C ASP A 12 -4.74 -3.11 -5.36
N TRP A 13 -4.46 -3.85 -6.42
CA TRP A 13 -5.44 -4.07 -7.48
C TRP A 13 -6.52 -5.06 -7.02
N ASN A 14 -7.76 -4.60 -7.03
CA ASN A 14 -8.94 -5.45 -6.87
C ASN A 14 -9.51 -5.81 -8.27
N PRO A 15 -9.56 -7.11 -8.63
CA PRO A 15 -10.03 -7.54 -9.96
C PRO A 15 -11.54 -7.39 -10.18
N GLU A 16 -12.34 -7.24 -9.13
CA GLU A 16 -13.79 -7.07 -9.20
C GLU A 16 -14.18 -5.60 -9.34
N THR A 17 -13.56 -4.72 -8.54
CA THR A 17 -13.87 -3.28 -8.53
C THR A 17 -12.99 -2.46 -9.45
N MET A 18 -11.88 -3.03 -9.93
CA MET A 18 -10.85 -2.34 -10.71
C MET A 18 -10.23 -1.14 -9.99
N GLN A 19 -10.27 -1.14 -8.64
CA GLN A 19 -9.66 -0.09 -7.81
C GLN A 19 -8.25 -0.49 -7.37
N ALA A 20 -7.46 0.52 -7.00
CA ALA A 20 -6.12 0.35 -6.45
C ALA A 20 -6.06 0.52 -4.91
N THR A 21 -7.22 0.53 -4.24
CA THR A 21 -7.36 0.79 -2.80
C THR A 21 -6.62 -0.25 -1.95
N CYS A 22 -5.61 0.17 -1.18
CA CYS A 22 -4.84 -0.72 -0.31
C CYS A 22 -5.76 -1.42 0.70
N GLY A 23 -5.68 -2.75 0.76
CA GLY A 23 -6.45 -3.59 1.69
C GLY A 23 -7.75 -4.15 1.09
N GLU A 24 -8.12 -3.72 -0.12
CA GLU A 24 -9.31 -4.21 -0.82
C GLU A 24 -8.94 -5.15 -1.99
N GLY A 25 -7.65 -5.32 -2.31
CA GLY A 25 -7.20 -6.09 -3.47
C GLY A 25 -6.54 -7.42 -3.13
N LEU A 26 -5.52 -7.77 -3.91
CA LEU A 26 -4.85 -9.06 -3.87
C LEU A 26 -3.48 -9.05 -3.17
N VAL A 27 -2.98 -7.88 -2.76
CA VAL A 27 -1.68 -7.76 -2.09
C VAL A 27 -1.75 -8.42 -0.70
N PRO A 28 -0.87 -9.39 -0.40
CA PRO A 28 -0.81 -10.01 0.94
C PRO A 28 -0.09 -9.08 1.93
N TRP A 29 -0.79 -8.05 2.41
CA TRP A 29 -0.20 -6.94 3.17
C TRP A 29 0.60 -7.36 4.40
N ASP A 30 0.13 -8.33 5.19
CA ASP A 30 0.88 -8.83 6.36
C ASP A 30 2.26 -9.34 5.94
N GLY A 31 2.33 -10.15 4.89
CA GLY A 31 3.58 -10.68 4.36
C GLY A 31 4.46 -9.61 3.72
N TYR A 32 3.85 -8.65 3.00
CA TYR A 32 4.55 -7.51 2.41
C TYR A 32 5.22 -6.64 3.48
N ILE A 33 4.47 -6.25 4.52
CA ILE A 33 4.98 -5.43 5.62
C ILE A 33 6.03 -6.21 6.42
N GLN A 34 5.82 -7.50 6.68
CA GLN A 34 6.82 -8.32 7.36
C GLN A 34 8.13 -8.39 6.56
N ALA A 35 8.06 -8.59 5.25
CA ALA A 35 9.25 -8.62 4.39
C ALA A 35 10.02 -7.29 4.43
N LEU A 36 9.32 -6.14 4.46
CA LEU A 36 9.96 -4.83 4.64
C LEU A 36 10.61 -4.70 6.03
N ARG A 37 9.94 -5.14 7.09
CA ARG A 37 10.48 -5.14 8.46
C ARG A 37 11.74 -6.00 8.57
N ASP A 38 11.73 -7.19 7.97
CA ASP A 38 12.83 -8.18 7.99
C ASP A 38 14.11 -7.65 7.33
N ILE A 39 13.98 -6.84 6.28
CA ILE A 39 15.12 -6.19 5.64
C ILE A 39 15.55 -4.88 6.32
N GLY A 40 14.91 -4.51 7.43
CA GLY A 40 15.20 -3.28 8.17
C GLY A 40 14.70 -2.01 7.49
N TYR A 41 13.73 -2.08 6.59
CA TYR A 41 13.16 -0.91 5.94
C TYR A 41 12.44 -0.02 6.97
N ARG A 42 12.65 1.30 6.88
CA ARG A 42 12.09 2.33 7.77
C ARG A 42 11.62 3.58 7.00
N GLY A 43 11.46 3.45 5.68
CA GLY A 43 11.06 4.55 4.81
C GLY A 43 9.54 4.72 4.74
N VAL A 44 9.07 5.32 3.64
CA VAL A 44 7.67 5.71 3.43
C VAL A 44 6.98 4.75 2.45
N LEU A 45 5.73 4.39 2.77
CA LEU A 45 4.78 3.79 1.84
C LEU A 45 4.03 4.92 1.11
N ALA A 46 4.41 5.22 -0.13
CA ALA A 46 3.74 6.24 -0.93
C ALA A 46 2.47 5.65 -1.54
N ILE A 47 1.29 6.06 -1.06
CA ILE A 47 0.02 5.62 -1.63
C ILE A 47 -0.07 6.10 -3.09
N GLU A 48 -0.36 5.17 -4.00
CA GLU A 48 -0.49 5.45 -5.43
C GLU A 48 -1.77 4.83 -5.98
N ASP A 49 -2.54 5.63 -6.70
CA ASP A 49 -3.71 5.20 -7.44
C ASP A 49 -3.56 5.69 -8.89
N GLU A 50 -3.49 4.76 -9.84
CA GLU A 50 -3.30 5.02 -11.28
C GLU A 50 -4.55 4.68 -12.10
N THR A 51 -5.69 4.43 -11.43
CA THR A 51 -6.91 3.96 -12.10
C THR A 51 -7.60 5.05 -12.92
N GLY A 52 -7.34 6.33 -12.61
CA GLY A 52 -8.01 7.47 -13.22
C GLY A 52 -9.49 7.59 -12.84
N ASN A 53 -9.92 6.91 -11.77
CA ASN A 53 -11.30 6.94 -11.29
C ASN A 53 -11.64 8.30 -10.64
N GLU A 54 -12.89 8.73 -10.76
CA GLU A 54 -13.39 9.98 -10.16
C GLU A 54 -13.33 9.94 -8.62
N ASP A 55 -13.34 8.74 -8.02
CA ASP A 55 -13.34 8.55 -6.57
C ASP A 55 -11.92 8.38 -5.95
N MET A 56 -10.86 8.76 -6.68
CA MET A 56 -9.46 8.60 -6.25
C MET A 56 -9.16 9.13 -4.84
N ILE A 57 -9.76 10.27 -4.44
CA ILE A 57 -9.59 10.82 -3.09
C ILE A 57 -10.15 9.87 -2.02
N ALA A 58 -11.28 9.22 -2.29
CA ALA A 58 -11.86 8.24 -1.38
C ALA A 58 -10.98 6.98 -1.30
N SER A 59 -10.47 6.50 -2.43
CA SER A 59 -9.49 5.40 -2.50
C SER A 59 -8.23 5.70 -1.68
N ILE A 60 -7.63 6.89 -1.84
CA ILE A 60 -6.45 7.32 -1.08
C ILE A 60 -6.74 7.36 0.43
N ASN A 61 -7.89 7.90 0.84
CA ASN A 61 -8.26 7.99 2.25
C ASN A 61 -8.46 6.60 2.89
N ARG A 62 -9.11 5.67 2.18
CA ARG A 62 -9.28 4.28 2.65
C ARG A 62 -7.93 3.56 2.73
N SER A 63 -7.09 3.73 1.72
CA SER A 63 -5.73 3.19 1.70
C SER A 63 -4.90 3.71 2.88
N TYR A 64 -4.99 5.01 3.19
CA TYR A 64 -4.32 5.60 4.34
C TYR A 64 -4.81 5.00 5.66
N ALA A 65 -6.13 4.88 5.84
CA ALA A 65 -6.71 4.30 7.05
C ALA A 65 -6.27 2.84 7.26
N PHE A 66 -6.23 2.05 6.18
CA PHE A 66 -5.76 0.68 6.21
C PHE A 66 -4.27 0.60 6.57
N LEU A 67 -3.41 1.35 5.86
CA LEU A 67 -1.96 1.30 6.06
C LEU A 67 -1.53 1.84 7.43
N ARG A 68 -2.25 2.81 8.01
CA ARG A 68 -2.01 3.29 9.38
C ARG A 68 -2.02 2.17 10.41
N GLY A 69 -2.82 1.12 10.19
CA GLY A 69 -2.84 -0.07 11.04
C GLY A 69 -1.49 -0.82 11.13
N TYR A 70 -0.56 -0.61 10.21
CA TYR A 70 0.77 -1.23 10.21
C TYR A 70 1.91 -0.30 10.67
N ILE A 71 1.66 1.01 10.69
CA ILE A 71 2.70 2.04 10.89
C ILE A 71 2.70 2.56 12.33
N ASP A 72 1.59 2.42 13.05
CA ASP A 72 1.43 2.92 14.43
C ASP A 72 1.92 1.95 15.53
N ASP A 73 2.49 0.80 15.16
CA ASP A 73 3.13 -0.19 16.04
C ASP A 73 4.63 0.13 16.26
#